data_AF-A0A2S9FLF6-F1
#
_entry.id   AF-A0A2S9FLF6-F1
#
_cell.length_a   1.000
_cell.length_b   1.000
_cell.length_c   1.000
_cell.angle_alpha   90.00
_cell.angle_beta   90.00
_cell.angle_gamma   90.00
#
_symmetry.space_group_name_H-M   'P 1'
#
loop_
_entity.id
_entity.type
_entity.pdbx_description
1 polymer ?
#
loop_
_entity_poly.entity_id
_entity_poly.type
_entity_poly.pdbx_seq_one_letter_code
_entity_poly.pdbx_strand_id
1 'polypeptide(L)' 'GLQGTIAGLGDDYIELEIAPGVVTTWMKLAVRDRIADDIDDDDLVDDLDETADNLEPRATGTEITERPNTKTDG' A
#
# COMPACT_ATOMS: atom_id res chain seq x y z
N GLY A 1 -10.17 -5.16 6.40
CA GLY A 1 -9.92 -3.72 6.23
C GLY A 1 -11.12 -2.95 6.72
N LEU A 2 -11.05 -1.62 6.75
CA LEU A 2 -12.22 -0.76 6.91
C LEU A 2 -12.67 -0.34 5.51
N GLN A 3 -13.98 -0.39 5.25
CA GLN A 3 -14.59 0.16 4.05
C GLN A 3 -15.78 1.02 4.46
N GLY A 4 -16.09 2.03 3.65
CA GLY A 4 -17.19 2.95 3.88
C GLY A 4 -17.59 3.61 2.57
N THR A 5 -18.70 4.33 2.59
CA THR A 5 -19.13 5.13 1.44
C THR A 5 -18.41 6.47 1.49
N ILE A 6 -17.91 6.95 0.35
CA ILE A 6 -17.31 8.28 0.26
C ILE A 6 -18.42 9.31 0.48
N ALA A 7 -18.36 10.01 1.61
CA ALA A 7 -19.29 11.07 1.98
C ALA A 7 -18.80 12.44 1.47
N GLY A 8 -17.49 12.61 1.29
CA GLY A 8 -16.87 13.87 0.89
C GLY A 8 -15.44 13.68 0.39
N LEU A 9 -15.01 14.59 -0.49
CA LEU A 9 -13.67 14.63 -1.06
C LEU A 9 -13.07 16.02 -0.81
N GLY A 10 -11.91 16.04 -0.15
CA GLY A 10 -11.04 17.20 -0.05
C GLY A 10 -9.78 17.03 -0.89
N ASP A 11 -8.81 17.94 -0.71
CA ASP A 11 -7.54 17.93 -1.45
C ASP A 11 -6.65 16.75 -1.04
N ASP A 12 -6.33 16.64 0.25
CA ASP A 12 -5.51 15.55 0.81
C ASP A 12 -6.31 14.50 1.58
N TYR A 13 -7.57 14.81 1.89
CA TYR A 13 -8.41 14.04 2.80
C TYR A 13 -9.69 13.55 2.11
N ILE A 14 -10.20 12.43 2.60
CA ILE A 14 -11.50 11.89 2.24
C ILE A 14 -12.33 11.61 3.49
N GLU A 15 -13.63 11.74 3.34
CA GLU A 15 -14.59 11.44 4.39
C GLU A 15 -15.30 10.13 4.06
N LEU A 16 -15.23 9.16 4.98
CA LEU A 16 -15.89 7.86 4.85
C LEU A 16 -17.01 7.74 5.87
N GLU A 17 -18.22 7.48 5.39
CA GLU A 17 -19.34 7.04 6.22
C GLU A 17 -19.28 5.52 6.39
N ILE A 18 -19.10 5.06 7.64
CA ILE A 18 -18.93 3.63 7.98
C ILE A 18 -20.20 3.02 8.60
N ALA A 19 -21.11 3.89 9.06
CA ALA A 19 -22.41 3.57 9.61
C ALA A 19 -23.29 4.83 9.53
N PRO A 20 -24.62 4.74 9.66
CA PRO A 20 -25.51 5.88 9.54
C PRO A 20 -25.10 7.05 10.46
N GLY A 21 -24.68 8.16 9.85
CA GLY A 21 -24.23 9.36 10.56
C GLY A 21 -22.86 9.26 11.23
N VAL A 22 -22.11 8.18 11.00
CA VAL A 22 -20.74 8.01 11.50
C VAL A 22 -19.76 8.23 10.35
N VAL A 23 -19.28 9.48 10.27
CA VAL A 23 -18.31 9.91 9.27
C VAL A 23 -16.93 10.02 9.91
N THR A 24 -15.92 9.52 9.21
CA THR A 24 -14.51 9.59 9.63
C THR A 24 -13.65 10.17 8.53
N THR A 25 -12.63 10.94 8.89
CA THR A 25 -11.75 11.62 7.91
C THR A 25 -10.39 10.94 7.86
N TRP A 26 -9.94 10.58 6.66
CA TRP A 26 -8.70 9.85 6.40
C TRP A 26 -7.90 10.59 5.32
N MET A 27 -6.57 10.45 5.33
CA MET A 27 -5.74 10.91 4.21
C MET A 27 -5.97 10.02 2.99
N LYS A 28 -5.96 10.59 1.78
CA LYS A 28 -6.10 9.83 0.51
C LYS A 28 -5.10 8.68 0.40
N LEU A 29 -3.87 8.91 0.81
CA LEU A 29 -2.79 7.91 0.80
C LEU A 29 -3.02 6.72 1.76
N ALA A 30 -3.90 6.88 2.76
CA ALA A 30 -4.24 5.79 3.66
C ALA A 30 -5.30 4.84 3.08
N VAL A 31 -5.91 5.21 1.96
CA VAL A 31 -6.91 4.40 1.24
C VAL A 31 -6.17 3.42 0.34
N ARG A 32 -6.43 2.13 0.53
CA ARG A 32 -5.74 1.08 -0.22
C ARG A 32 -6.39 0.76 -1.55
N ASP A 33 -7.70 0.85 -1.58
CA ASP A 33 -8.50 0.41 -2.72
C ASP A 33 -9.73 1.30 -2.84
N ARG A 34 -10.11 1.61 -4.07
CA ARG A 34 -11.30 2.38 -4.40
C ARG A 34 -12.22 1.47 -5.20
N ILE A 35 -13.34 1.10 -4.60
CA ILE A 35 -14.33 0.24 -5.25
C ILE A 35 -15.32 1.13 -6.01
N ALA A 36 -15.36 0.99 -7.34
CA ALA A 36 -16.33 1.65 -8.22
C ALA A 36 -17.21 0.62 -8.93
N ASP A 37 -18.50 0.91 -9.07
CA ASP A 37 -19.46 0.07 -9.81
C ASP A 37 -19.33 0.39 -11.31
N ASP A 38 -18.40 -0.30 -11.97
CA ASP A 38 -18.31 -0.50 -13.43
C ASP A 38 -18.17 0.75 -14.34
N ILE A 39 -17.06 1.51 -14.23
CA ILE A 39 -16.50 2.29 -15.35
C ILE A 39 -14.96 2.28 -15.20
N ASP A 40 -14.27 1.83 -16.25
CA ASP A 40 -12.82 1.71 -16.48
C ASP A 40 -11.88 2.38 -15.44
N ASP A 41 -11.25 1.56 -14.59
CA ASP A 41 -10.24 1.95 -13.59
C ASP A 41 -8.84 2.18 -14.20
N ASP A 42 -8.71 2.11 -15.54
CA ASP A 42 -7.43 2.22 -16.27
C ASP A 42 -6.92 3.68 -16.39
N ASP A 43 -7.79 4.68 -16.18
CA ASP A 43 -7.46 6.09 -16.46
C ASP A 43 -6.93 6.90 -15.25
N LEU A 44 -6.83 6.31 -14.05
CA LEU A 44 -6.49 7.04 -12.82
C LEU A 44 -5.18 6.62 -12.13
N VAL A 45 -4.47 5.65 -12.70
CA VAL A 45 -3.19 5.15 -12.17
C VAL A 45 -1.96 5.85 -12.77
N ASP A 46 -2.12 6.72 -13.78
CA ASP A 46 -1.00 7.37 -14.49
C ASP A 46 -0.32 8.50 -13.67
N ASP A 47 -1.03 9.11 -12.70
CA ASP A 47 -0.47 10.22 -11.90
C ASP A 47 0.37 9.78 -10.67
N LEU A 48 0.43 8.49 -10.35
CA LEU A 48 1.15 7.98 -9.17
C LEU A 48 2.44 7.20 -9.48
N ASP A 49 2.74 6.92 -10.75
CA ASP A 49 3.82 5.99 -11.14
C ASP A 49 5.14 6.68 -11.58
N GLU A 50 5.18 8.00 -11.77
CA GLU A 50 6.40 8.67 -12.26
C GLU A 50 7.59 8.71 -11.26
N THR A 51 7.50 8.11 -10.07
CA THR A 51 8.58 8.16 -9.06
C THR A 51 9.13 6.82 -8.59
N ALA A 52 8.66 5.68 -9.11
CA ALA A 52 9.08 4.35 -8.63
C ALA A 52 10.19 3.67 -9.48
N ASP A 53 10.51 4.16 -10.68
CA ASP A 53 11.43 3.50 -11.60
C ASP A 53 12.94 3.75 -11.36
N ASN A 54 13.33 4.42 -10.27
CA ASN A 54 14.76 4.70 -9.98
C ASN A 54 15.37 3.90 -8.80
N LEU A 55 14.79 2.75 -8.44
CA LEU A 55 15.41 1.84 -7.47
C LEU A 55 15.81 0.54 -8.16
N GLU A 56 16.95 0.56 -8.85
CA GLU A 56 17.61 -0.67 -9.30
C GLU A 56 17.88 -1.59 -8.09
N PRO A 57 17.33 -2.82 -8.01
CA PRO A 57 17.69 -3.76 -6.97
C PRO A 57 19.01 -4.45 -7.32
N ARG A 58 20.15 -3.88 -6.92
CA ARG A 58 21.42 -4.61 -6.92
C ARG A 58 21.52 -5.54 -5.71
N ALA A 59 20.81 -6.66 -5.77
CA ALA A 59 21.07 -7.80 -4.89
C ALA A 59 22.39 -8.47 -5.31
N THR A 60 23.54 -7.97 -4.86
CA THR A 60 24.80 -8.71 -4.94
C THR A 60 24.82 -9.72 -3.80
N GLY A 61 24.28 -10.91 -4.07
CA GLY A 61 24.36 -12.05 -3.15
C GLY A 61 25.83 -12.31 -2.79
N THR A 62 26.16 -12.19 -1.50
CA THR A 62 27.46 -12.65 -0.99
C THR A 62 27.20 -13.99 -0.31
N GLU A 63 27.70 -15.07 -0.93
CA GLU A 63 27.62 -16.42 -0.39
C GLU A 63 28.43 -16.50 0.91
N ILE A 64 27.76 -16.62 2.06
CA ILE A 64 28.42 -17.00 3.31
C ILE A 64 28.38 -18.52 3.38
N THR A 65 29.49 -19.17 3.02
CA THR A 65 29.64 -20.62 3.18
C THR A 65 29.57 -20.97 4.67
N GLU A 66 28.46 -21.56 5.09
CA GLU A 66 28.27 -22.08 6.44
C GLU A 66 29.29 -23.20 6.69
N ARG A 67 30.30 -22.96 7.52
CA ARG A 67 31.18 -24.01 8.07
C ARG A 67 30.56 -24.49 9.39
N PRO A 68 29.96 -25.69 9.49
CA PRO A 68 29.49 -26.17 10.78
C PRO A 68 30.70 -26.65 11.60
N ASN A 69 31.09 -25.87 12.59
CA ASN A 69 32.00 -26.32 13.65
C ASN A 69 31.16 -26.48 14.93
N THR A 70 30.59 -27.67 15.16
CA THR A 70 29.94 -27.99 16.43
C THR A 70 30.80 -29.01 17.17
N LYS A 71 31.48 -28.52 18.20
CA LYS A 71 32.11 -29.30 19.26
C LYS A 71 30.99 -29.94 20.08
N THR A 72 30.86 -31.26 20.06
CA THR A 72 30.00 -31.99 21.00
C THR A 72 30.86 -32.40 22.19
N ASP A 73 30.59 -31.75 23.32
CA ASP A 73 31.10 -32.08 24.66
C ASP A 73 30.06 -32.99 25.34
N GLY A 74 30.49 -34.16 25.81
CA GLY A 74 29.65 -35.18 26.45
C GLY A 74 30.44 -36.44 26.75
#